data_AF-V5H9S7-F1
#
_entry.id   AF-V5H9S7-F1
#
_cell.length_a   1.000
_cell.length_b   1.000
_cell.length_c   1.000
_cell.angle_alpha   90.00
_cell.angle_beta   90.00
_cell.angle_gamma   90.00
#
_symmetry.space_group_name_H-M   'P 1'
#
loop_
_entity.id
_entity.type
_entity.pdbx_description
1 polymer ?
#
loop_
_entity_poly.entity_id
_entity_poly.type
_entity_poly.pdbx_seq_one_letter_code
_entity_poly.pdbx_strand_id
1 'polypeptide(L)'
;MRTTLKRKCTPHVRISAFVFLTYAGLLGTKQHNLPFGINGRIGGICLTGEKVVAVTDDGDYSGVREAARQLSLLMGAVYDGDSPPGSDFVKGSDGAKSCNPNEGFLMGKWEGKDQKSFNLSKCTPHQHITGLRQRGPGCYGTPAEKKNMLKTIK
;
A
#
# COMPACT_ATOMS: atom_id res chain seq x y z
N MET A 1 -26.91 39.07 17.48
CA MET A 1 -26.82 37.92 16.55
C MET A 1 -25.59 37.08 16.89
N ARG A 2 -25.77 35.86 17.43
CA ARG A 2 -24.65 34.92 17.63
C ARG A 2 -24.51 34.08 16.38
N THR A 3 -23.40 34.24 15.66
CA THR A 3 -23.01 33.37 14.55
C THR A 3 -22.56 32.02 15.12
N THR A 4 -23.41 31.01 15.02
CA THR A 4 -23.02 29.61 15.26
C THR A 4 -22.03 29.18 14.20
N LEU A 5 -20.74 29.17 14.56
CA LEU A 5 -19.68 28.56 13.77
C LEU A 5 -19.97 27.05 13.69
N LYS A 6 -20.57 26.59 12.59
CA LYS A 6 -20.69 25.15 12.30
C LYS A 6 -19.27 24.61 12.17
N ARG A 7 -18.76 23.96 13.21
CA ARG A 7 -17.56 23.12 13.10
C ARG A 7 -17.86 22.09 12.00
N LYS A 8 -17.14 22.15 10.88
CA LYS A 8 -17.12 21.07 9.88
C LYS A 8 -16.52 19.85 10.58
N CYS A 9 -17.35 19.06 11.25
CA CYS A 9 -17.00 17.70 11.62
C CYS A 9 -16.95 16.92 10.31
N THR A 10 -15.75 16.68 9.79
CA THR A 10 -15.57 15.65 8.77
C THR A 10 -16.16 14.36 9.36
N PRO A 11 -17.11 13.70 8.67
CA PRO A 11 -17.62 12.44 9.15
C PRO A 11 -16.44 11.50 9.40
N HIS A 12 -16.52 10.72 10.47
CA HIS A 12 -15.46 9.84 10.93
C HIS A 12 -15.31 8.64 9.97
N VAL A 13 -14.96 8.92 8.71
CA VAL A 13 -14.71 7.91 7.69
C VAL A 13 -13.36 7.29 8.00
N ARG A 14 -13.35 5.98 8.24
CA ARG A 14 -12.09 5.25 8.44
C ARG A 14 -11.30 5.25 7.14
N ILE A 15 -10.25 6.08 7.10
CA ILE A 15 -9.27 6.09 6.03
C ILE A 15 -8.39 4.84 6.15
N SER A 16 -8.43 3.96 5.15
CA SER A 16 -7.65 2.71 5.10
C SER A 16 -6.19 2.93 4.73
N ALA A 17 -5.90 3.87 3.84
CA ALA A 17 -4.57 4.30 3.45
C ALA A 17 -4.59 5.76 2.96
N PHE A 18 -3.45 6.44 3.03
CA PHE A 18 -3.21 7.77 2.46
C PHE A 18 -2.05 7.69 1.48
N VAL A 19 -2.30 8.09 0.24
CA VAL A 19 -1.28 8.18 -0.82
C VAL A 19 -1.05 9.65 -1.10
N PHE A 20 0.17 10.12 -0.85
CA PHE A 20 0.59 11.47 -1.16
C PHE A 20 1.39 11.48 -2.46
N LEU A 21 0.87 12.14 -3.49
CA LEU A 21 1.56 12.34 -4.76
C LEU A 21 2.04 13.79 -4.83
N THR A 22 3.32 13.99 -5.12
CA THR A 22 3.91 15.33 -5.20
C THR A 22 4.87 15.43 -6.38
N TYR A 23 4.94 16.60 -7.00
CA TYR A 23 6.00 16.90 -7.98
C TYR A 23 7.27 17.43 -7.28
N ALA A 24 7.11 17.95 -6.05
CA ALA A 24 8.25 18.39 -5.24
C ALA A 24 9.03 17.18 -4.74
N GLY A 25 10.36 17.18 -4.97
CA GLY A 25 11.24 16.11 -4.55
C GLY A 25 11.14 15.85 -3.04
N LEU A 26 10.79 14.62 -2.68
CA LEU A 26 10.83 14.16 -1.30
C LEU A 26 12.30 13.87 -0.93
N LEU A 27 12.85 14.59 0.06
CA LEU A 27 14.19 14.33 0.59
C LEU A 27 14.18 13.01 1.39
N GLY A 28 14.27 11.89 0.68
CA GLY A 28 14.52 10.55 1.23
C GLY A 28 15.95 10.12 0.92
N THR A 29 16.63 9.53 1.90
CA THR A 29 18.02 9.07 1.81
C THR A 29 18.27 8.26 0.54
N LYS A 30 19.34 8.60 -0.18
CA LYS A 30 19.86 7.91 -1.36
C LYS A 30 19.99 6.40 -1.10
N GLN A 31 18.97 5.62 -1.42
CA GLN A 31 19.08 4.19 -1.61
C GLN A 31 18.40 3.81 -2.92
N HIS A 32 19.25 3.72 -3.95
CA HIS A 32 19.06 3.04 -5.23
C HIS A 32 17.89 3.48 -6.14
N ASN A 33 18.20 4.40 -7.07
CA ASN A 33 17.69 4.48 -8.46
C ASN A 33 16.18 4.22 -8.76
N LEU A 34 15.26 4.54 -7.85
CA LEU A 34 13.81 4.46 -8.07
C LEU A 34 13.12 5.76 -7.63
N PRO A 35 11.93 6.09 -8.18
CA PRO A 35 11.27 7.37 -7.92
C PRO A 35 11.10 7.62 -6.42
N PHE A 36 11.49 8.82 -5.98
CA PHE A 36 11.65 9.22 -4.58
C PHE A 36 10.34 9.13 -3.79
N GLY A 37 10.29 8.30 -2.74
CA GLY A 37 9.11 8.13 -1.91
C GLY A 37 9.40 7.65 -0.49
N ILE A 38 8.43 7.83 0.41
CA ILE A 38 8.45 7.21 1.76
C ILE A 38 7.79 5.85 1.63
N ASN A 39 8.57 4.78 1.84
CA ASN A 39 8.07 3.43 1.76
C ASN A 39 7.01 3.16 2.84
N GLY A 40 5.88 2.60 2.42
CA GLY A 40 4.88 2.09 3.35
C GLY A 40 5.40 0.83 4.06
N ARG A 41 5.06 0.65 5.34
CA ARG A 41 5.37 -0.60 6.04
C ARG A 41 4.64 -1.77 5.36
N ILE A 42 5.34 -2.87 5.12
CA ILE A 42 4.73 -4.08 4.55
C ILE A 42 3.56 -4.54 5.42
N GLY A 43 2.39 -4.70 4.81
CA GLY A 43 1.14 -5.05 5.48
C GLY A 43 0.57 -3.91 6.34
N GLY A 44 1.12 -2.71 6.30
CA GLY A 44 0.73 -1.55 7.13
C GLY A 44 -0.66 -0.99 6.85
N ILE A 45 -1.38 -1.49 5.84
CA ILE A 45 -2.73 -1.03 5.53
C ILE A 45 -3.65 -1.15 6.74
N CYS A 46 -4.43 -0.09 6.98
CA CYS A 46 -5.33 0.03 8.13
C CYS A 46 -4.69 -0.02 9.53
N LEU A 47 -3.35 -0.03 9.64
CA LEU A 47 -2.68 0.23 10.90
C LEU A 47 -2.58 1.74 11.16
N THR A 48 -2.89 2.15 12.38
CA THR A 48 -2.74 3.54 12.81
C THR A 48 -1.27 3.95 12.74
N GLY A 49 -0.96 5.05 12.07
CA GLY A 49 0.41 5.56 11.91
C GLY A 49 1.21 4.94 10.75
N GLU A 50 0.78 3.81 10.20
CA GLU A 50 1.55 3.01 9.23
C GLU A 50 0.87 2.92 7.84
N LYS A 51 -0.26 3.62 7.69
CA LYS A 51 -1.12 3.60 6.50
C LYS A 51 -0.78 4.68 5.47
N VAL A 52 0.42 5.25 5.53
CA VAL A 52 0.83 6.42 4.74
C VAL A 52 1.91 6.00 3.76
N VAL A 53 1.74 6.39 2.49
CA VAL A 53 2.78 6.31 1.45
C VAL A 53 2.89 7.66 0.77
N ALA A 54 4.11 8.04 0.38
CA ALA A 54 4.38 9.27 -0.34
C ALA A 54 5.27 8.98 -1.53
N VAL A 55 4.96 9.59 -2.69
CA VAL A 55 5.65 9.33 -3.95
C VAL A 55 5.83 10.64 -4.71
N THR A 56 7.01 10.80 -5.30
CA THR A 56 7.32 11.87 -6.23
C THR A 56 6.96 11.44 -7.65
N ASP A 57 6.21 12.29 -8.37
CA ASP A 57 5.91 12.11 -9.78
C ASP A 57 6.73 13.10 -10.62
N ASP A 58 7.31 12.62 -11.73
CA ASP A 58 8.07 13.44 -12.67
C ASP A 58 7.21 13.96 -13.84
N GLY A 59 5.90 13.64 -13.84
CA GLY A 59 4.95 14.03 -14.87
C GLY A 59 4.88 13.07 -16.07
N ASP A 60 5.71 12.01 -16.13
CA ASP A 60 5.66 10.94 -17.15
C ASP A 60 5.05 9.64 -16.59
N TYR A 61 4.04 9.76 -15.70
CA TYR A 61 3.35 8.66 -15.03
C TYR A 61 4.22 7.75 -14.13
N SER A 62 5.50 8.07 -13.94
CA SER A 62 6.40 7.27 -13.12
C SER A 62 5.97 7.23 -11.64
N GLY A 63 5.39 8.33 -11.13
CA GLY A 63 4.87 8.43 -9.77
C GLY A 63 3.58 7.63 -9.58
N VAL A 64 2.75 7.46 -10.61
CA VAL A 64 1.54 6.61 -10.54
C VAL A 64 1.93 5.15 -10.36
N ARG A 65 2.90 4.68 -11.14
CA ARG A 65 3.44 3.32 -11.04
C ARG A 65 4.06 3.08 -9.66
N GLU A 66 4.87 4.02 -9.19
CA GLU A 66 5.50 3.90 -7.88
C GLU A 66 4.44 3.93 -6.75
N ALA A 67 3.40 4.76 -6.86
CA ALA A 67 2.30 4.76 -5.90
C ALA A 67 1.55 3.42 -5.84
N ALA A 68 1.34 2.77 -6.97
CA ALA A 68 0.77 1.42 -7.01
C ALA A 68 1.68 0.38 -6.35
N ARG A 69 3.00 0.50 -6.51
CA ARG A 69 4.00 -0.35 -5.85
C ARG A 69 3.98 -0.15 -4.33
N GLN A 70 3.96 1.10 -3.88
CA GLN A 70 3.88 1.44 -2.46
C GLN A 70 2.58 0.98 -1.81
N LEU A 71 1.45 1.13 -2.51
CA LEU A 71 0.17 0.59 -2.05
C LEU A 71 0.21 -0.94 -1.95
N SER A 72 0.89 -1.62 -2.88
CA SER A 72 1.07 -3.07 -2.83
C SER A 72 1.84 -3.53 -1.60
N LEU A 73 2.90 -2.79 -1.21
CA LEU A 73 3.61 -3.03 0.06
C LEU A 73 2.67 -2.87 1.25
N LEU A 74 1.90 -1.78 1.33
CA LEU A 74 0.90 -1.59 2.40
C LEU A 74 -0.10 -2.74 2.49
N MET A 75 -0.52 -3.28 1.34
CA MET A 75 -1.44 -4.43 1.27
C MET A 75 -0.78 -5.77 1.63
N GLY A 76 0.54 -5.80 1.84
CA GLY A 76 1.26 -6.97 2.34
C GLY A 76 2.13 -7.71 1.32
N ALA A 77 2.28 -7.16 0.10
CA ALA A 77 3.23 -7.71 -0.86
C ALA A 77 4.68 -7.39 -0.49
N VAL A 78 5.61 -8.24 -0.95
CA VAL A 78 7.05 -7.96 -1.05
C VAL A 78 7.46 -7.83 -2.52
N TYR A 79 8.71 -7.47 -2.80
CA TYR A 79 9.21 -7.45 -4.18
C TYR A 79 9.28 -8.87 -4.76
N ASP A 80 9.09 -9.01 -6.07
CA ASP A 80 9.25 -10.29 -6.75
C ASP A 80 10.67 -10.84 -6.50
N GLY A 81 10.76 -12.11 -6.11
CA GLY A 81 12.02 -12.75 -5.71
C GLY A 81 12.32 -12.70 -4.21
N ASP A 82 11.62 -11.87 -3.43
CA ASP A 82 11.89 -11.75 -2.00
C ASP A 82 11.37 -12.95 -1.18
N SER A 83 12.04 -13.20 -0.06
CA SER A 83 11.61 -14.15 0.96
C SER A 83 10.34 -13.67 1.68
N PRO A 84 9.62 -14.57 2.38
CA PRO A 84 8.60 -14.18 3.35
C PRO A 84 9.03 -12.98 4.21
N PRO A 85 8.18 -11.95 4.37
CA PRO A 85 8.44 -10.91 5.36
C PRO A 85 8.37 -11.52 6.78
N GLY A 86 9.02 -10.88 7.75
CA GLY A 86 8.93 -11.30 9.15
C GLY A 86 7.47 -11.38 9.65
N SER A 87 7.22 -12.23 10.65
CA SER A 87 5.87 -12.45 11.22
C SER A 87 5.20 -11.18 11.74
N ASP A 88 5.98 -10.16 12.09
CA ASP A 88 5.52 -8.86 12.59
C ASP A 88 4.96 -7.95 11.48
N PHE A 89 5.13 -8.34 10.22
CA PHE A 89 4.56 -7.66 9.06
C PHE A 89 3.31 -8.39 8.58
N VAL A 90 3.48 -9.56 7.97
CA VAL A 90 2.39 -10.40 7.42
C VAL A 90 2.62 -11.86 7.80
N LYS A 91 1.87 -12.33 8.80
CA LYS A 91 1.91 -13.71 9.29
C LYS A 91 1.38 -14.67 8.22
N GLY A 92 2.17 -15.69 7.91
CA GLY A 92 1.81 -16.72 6.93
C GLY A 92 1.96 -16.27 5.47
N SER A 93 2.69 -15.19 5.20
CA SER A 93 3.10 -14.84 3.84
C SER A 93 4.23 -15.77 3.38
N ASP A 94 4.12 -16.29 2.16
CA ASP A 94 5.17 -17.09 1.50
C ASP A 94 6.20 -16.21 0.76
N GLY A 95 6.05 -14.89 0.82
CA GLY A 95 6.86 -13.94 0.05
C GLY A 95 6.58 -14.06 -1.45
N ALA A 96 7.61 -13.82 -2.26
CA ALA A 96 7.51 -13.86 -3.72
C ALA A 96 8.69 -14.57 -4.41
N LYS A 97 9.40 -15.47 -3.71
CA LYS A 97 10.55 -16.23 -4.26
C LYS A 97 10.26 -16.93 -5.59
N SER A 98 9.01 -17.34 -5.82
CA SER A 98 8.59 -18.04 -7.04
C SER A 98 8.33 -17.12 -8.24
N CYS A 99 8.41 -15.80 -8.06
CA CYS A 99 8.27 -14.81 -9.12
C CYS A 99 9.63 -14.20 -9.43
N ASN A 100 10.02 -14.23 -10.70
CA ASN A 100 11.33 -13.74 -11.12
C ASN A 100 11.32 -12.20 -11.18
N PRO A 101 12.17 -11.48 -10.42
CA PRO A 101 12.22 -10.02 -10.44
C PRO A 101 12.51 -9.45 -11.83
N ASN A 102 13.25 -10.17 -12.67
CA ASN A 102 13.66 -9.71 -13.99
C ASN A 102 12.53 -9.81 -15.04
N GLU A 103 11.36 -10.36 -14.69
CA GLU A 103 10.17 -10.28 -15.55
C GLU A 103 9.54 -8.88 -15.56
N GLY A 104 9.94 -8.01 -14.64
CA GLY A 104 9.66 -6.58 -14.67
C GLY A 104 8.21 -6.17 -14.40
N PHE A 105 7.46 -7.04 -13.72
CA PHE A 105 6.14 -6.69 -13.17
C PHE A 105 6.23 -5.55 -12.14
N LEU A 106 5.09 -5.06 -11.66
CA LEU A 106 5.01 -3.93 -10.73
C LEU A 106 5.91 -4.09 -9.47
N MET A 107 6.04 -5.31 -8.97
CA MET A 107 6.88 -5.62 -7.81
C MET A 107 8.29 -6.12 -8.18
N GLY A 108 8.64 -6.15 -9.47
CA GLY A 108 9.93 -6.59 -9.98
C GLY A 108 10.95 -5.47 -10.19
N LYS A 109 12.03 -5.78 -10.92
CA LYS A 109 13.05 -4.82 -11.36
C LYS A 109 12.66 -4.23 -12.70
N TRP A 110 12.72 -2.91 -12.82
CA TRP A 110 12.40 -2.21 -14.07
C TRP A 110 13.68 -1.75 -14.77
N GLU A 111 13.87 -2.18 -16.01
CA GLU A 111 14.91 -1.67 -16.89
C GLU A 111 14.24 -0.78 -17.96
N GLY A 112 14.12 0.52 -17.66
CA GLY A 112 13.49 1.48 -18.58
C GLY A 112 11.96 1.41 -18.65
N LYS A 113 11.40 1.46 -19.87
CA LYS A 113 9.95 1.48 -20.13
C LYS A 113 9.38 0.06 -20.23
N ASP A 114 9.49 -0.72 -19.15
CA ASP A 114 8.90 -2.05 -19.10
C ASP A 114 7.37 -1.98 -19.06
N GLN A 115 6.69 -2.44 -20.10
CA GLN A 115 5.22 -2.46 -20.17
C GLN A 115 4.59 -3.37 -19.11
N LYS A 116 5.29 -4.40 -18.64
CA LYS A 116 4.79 -5.29 -17.57
C LYS A 116 4.79 -4.62 -16.21
N SER A 117 5.52 -3.50 -16.05
CA SER A 117 5.60 -2.78 -14.79
C SER A 117 4.26 -2.15 -14.34
N PHE A 118 3.26 -2.10 -15.23
CA PHE A 118 1.88 -1.73 -14.91
C PHE A 118 0.99 -2.91 -14.51
N ASN A 119 1.52 -4.14 -14.56
CA ASN A 119 0.81 -5.38 -14.26
C ASN A 119 1.36 -6.05 -13.00
N LEU A 120 0.55 -6.90 -12.38
CA LEU A 120 0.95 -7.69 -11.23
C LEU A 120 1.51 -9.05 -11.68
N SER A 121 2.58 -9.51 -11.02
CA SER A 121 3.01 -10.91 -11.12
C SER A 121 1.95 -11.82 -10.48
N LYS A 122 2.05 -13.14 -10.71
CA LYS A 122 1.17 -14.12 -10.05
C LYS A 122 1.28 -14.11 -8.51
N CYS A 123 2.41 -13.67 -7.96
CA CYS A 123 2.66 -13.66 -6.52
C CYS A 123 1.93 -12.51 -5.81
N THR A 124 1.83 -11.36 -6.45
CA THR A 124 1.37 -10.12 -5.81
C THR A 124 -0.11 -10.18 -5.35
N PRO A 125 -1.08 -10.64 -6.17
CA PRO A 125 -2.47 -10.75 -5.73
C PRO A 125 -2.67 -11.69 -4.54
N HIS A 126 -1.92 -12.80 -4.49
CA HIS A 126 -1.99 -13.74 -3.38
C HIS A 126 -1.54 -13.07 -2.07
N GLN A 127 -0.44 -12.32 -2.11
CA GLN A 127 0.07 -11.59 -0.95
C GLN A 127 -0.87 -10.46 -0.51
N HIS A 128 -1.49 -9.73 -1.45
CA HIS A 128 -2.51 -8.74 -1.12
C HIS A 128 -3.66 -9.36 -0.32
N ILE A 129 -4.16 -10.52 -0.76
CA ILE A 129 -5.25 -11.23 -0.07
C ILE A 129 -4.81 -11.62 1.34
N THR A 130 -3.61 -12.16 1.50
CA THR A 130 -3.07 -12.56 2.81
C THR A 130 -2.93 -11.37 3.77
N GLY A 131 -2.31 -10.28 3.31
CA GLY A 131 -2.14 -9.07 4.11
C GLY A 131 -3.47 -8.41 4.48
N LEU A 132 -4.42 -8.31 3.53
CA LEU A 132 -5.76 -7.79 3.82
C LEU A 132 -6.50 -8.67 4.82
N ARG A 133 -6.54 -10.00 4.63
CA ARG A 133 -7.20 -10.94 5.55
C ARG A 133 -6.68 -10.83 6.98
N GLN A 134 -5.37 -10.66 7.16
CA GLN A 134 -4.77 -10.43 8.48
C GLN A 134 -5.32 -9.17 9.18
N ARG A 135 -5.68 -8.12 8.42
CA ARG A 135 -6.28 -6.89 8.96
C ARG A 135 -7.78 -7.02 9.25
N GLY A 136 -8.44 -7.97 8.60
CA GLY A 136 -9.83 -8.31 8.83
C GLY A 136 -10.86 -7.30 8.28
N PRO A 137 -12.17 -7.57 8.49
CA PRO A 137 -13.27 -6.83 7.86
C PRO A 137 -13.34 -5.36 8.26
N GLY A 138 -12.71 -4.99 9.37
CA GLY A 138 -12.57 -3.59 9.78
C GLY A 138 -11.82 -2.74 8.75
N CYS A 139 -10.91 -3.37 7.99
CA CYS A 139 -10.08 -2.76 6.98
C CYS A 139 -10.73 -2.78 5.58
N TYR A 140 -11.11 -3.96 5.08
CA TYR A 140 -11.57 -4.16 3.70
C TYR A 140 -13.02 -4.65 3.56
N GLY A 141 -13.75 -4.84 4.67
CA GLY A 141 -15.13 -5.31 4.64
C GLY A 141 -16.12 -4.26 4.14
N THR A 142 -17.25 -4.75 3.63
CA THR A 142 -18.45 -3.98 3.31
C THR A 142 -19.01 -3.27 4.55
N PRO A 143 -19.86 -2.24 4.38
CA PRO A 143 -20.56 -1.61 5.50
C PRO A 143 -21.33 -2.60 6.38
N ALA A 144 -21.91 -3.66 5.78
CA ALA A 144 -22.63 -4.71 6.50
C ALA A 144 -21.68 -5.56 7.36
N GLU A 145 -20.56 -6.03 6.82
CA GLU A 145 -19.54 -6.79 7.58
C GLU A 145 -18.97 -5.95 8.72
N LYS A 146 -18.67 -4.67 8.45
CA LYS A 146 -18.20 -3.72 9.47
C LYS A 146 -19.24 -3.52 10.59
N LYS A 147 -20.53 -3.40 10.25
CA LYS A 147 -21.63 -3.28 11.22
C LYS A 147 -21.80 -4.56 12.05
N ASN A 148 -21.61 -5.73 11.46
CA ASN A 148 -21.72 -7.00 12.16
C ASN A 148 -20.57 -7.21 13.17
N MET A 149 -19.33 -6.78 12.85
CA MET A 149 -18.24 -6.81 13.85
C MET A 149 -18.53 -5.93 15.07
N LEU A 150 -19.14 -4.76 14.88
CA LEU A 150 -19.49 -3.87 16.00
C LEU A 150 -20.55 -4.47 16.94
N LYS A 151 -21.33 -5.44 16.47
CA LYS A 151 -22.31 -6.16 17.30
C LYS A 151 -21.67 -7.26 18.14
N THR A 152 -20.55 -7.84 17.69
CA THR A 152 -19.82 -8.93 18.37
C THR A 152 -18.88 -8.43 19.46
N ILE A 153 -18.64 -7.11 19.54
CA ILE A 153 -17.79 -6.46 20.55
C ILE A 153 -18.62 -5.98 21.77
N LYS A 154 -19.94 -6.16 21.74
CA LYS A 154 -20.84 -5.95 22.88
C LYS A 154 -21.06 -7.26 23.63
#